data_AF-A0A0Q4D592-F1
#
_entry.id   AF-A0A0Q4D592-F1
#
_cell.length_a   1.000
_cell.length_b   1.000
_cell.length_c   1.000
_cell.angle_alpha   90.00
_cell.angle_beta   90.00
_cell.angle_gamma   90.00
#
_symmetry.space_group_name_H-M   'P 1'
#
loop_
_entity.id
_entity.type
_entity.pdbx_description
1 polymer ?
#
loop_
_entity_poly.entity_id
_entity_poly.type
_entity_poly.pdbx_seq_one_letter_code
_entity_poly.pdbx_strand_id
1 'polypeptide(L)'
;MTVLCLYIIQDIILDHVLKKYVSDMPFLKLKKIKVQELLSHKMISLSDIIIIEPDFLENDSFHSIKYNISTKPTIFISDNNNLIDIYGHANAVYLKKSFNYSDFVNGMSLLIDNQM
;
A
#
# COMPACT_ATOMS: atom_id res chain seq x y z
N MET A 1 -20.31 1.84 4.12
CA MET A 1 -19.63 1.22 2.96
C MET A 1 -18.31 0.67 3.47
N THR A 2 -17.96 -0.58 3.18
CA THR A 2 -16.66 -1.16 3.58
C THR A 2 -15.61 -0.86 2.52
N VAL A 3 -14.42 -0.42 2.94
CA VAL A 3 -13.29 -0.08 2.06
C VAL A 3 -12.41 -1.32 1.90
N LEU A 4 -12.17 -1.76 0.66
CA LEU A 4 -11.27 -2.88 0.37
C LEU A 4 -9.82 -2.39 0.38
N CYS A 5 -9.07 -2.83 1.39
CA CYS A 5 -7.64 -2.62 1.52
C CYS A 5 -6.88 -3.83 0.96
N LEU A 6 -6.20 -3.62 -0.15
CA LEU A 6 -5.25 -4.58 -0.71
C LEU A 6 -3.88 -4.33 -0.09
N TYR A 7 -3.21 -5.40 0.34
CA TYR A 7 -1.84 -5.26 0.82
C TYR A 7 -0.89 -6.31 0.25
N ILE A 8 0.31 -5.85 -0.10
CA ILE A 8 1.38 -6.63 -0.71
C ILE A 8 2.65 -6.44 0.12
N ILE A 9 2.98 -7.46 0.93
CA ILE A 9 4.05 -7.38 1.93
C ILE A 9 4.79 -8.71 1.95
N GLN A 10 6.10 -8.65 1.82
CA GLN A 10 7.00 -9.80 1.80
C GLN A 10 7.57 -10.08 3.19
N ASP A 11 7.81 -9.03 3.98
CA ASP A 11 8.32 -9.12 5.34
C ASP A 11 7.24 -9.65 6.32
N ILE A 12 7.53 -10.78 6.96
CA ILE A 12 6.61 -11.46 7.88
C ILE A 12 6.35 -10.62 9.14
N ILE A 13 7.34 -9.88 9.62
CA ILE A 13 7.20 -9.04 10.80
C ILE A 13 6.29 -7.87 10.46
N LEU A 14 6.55 -7.21 9.32
CA LEU A 14 5.73 -6.10 8.84
C LEU A 14 4.27 -6.52 8.57
N ASP A 15 4.07 -7.71 7.99
CA ASP A 15 2.75 -8.32 7.80
C ASP A 15 1.97 -8.44 9.11
N HIS A 16 2.64 -8.90 10.17
CA HIS A 16 2.02 -9.05 11.49
C HIS A 16 1.66 -7.68 12.10
N VAL A 17 2.56 -6.70 12.03
CA VAL A 17 2.34 -5.35 12.54
C VAL A 17 1.13 -4.69 11.87
N LEU A 18 1.06 -4.74 10.54
CA LEU A 18 -0.04 -4.10 9.80
C LEU A 18 -1.37 -4.80 10.00
N LYS A 19 -1.39 -6.13 10.09
CA LYS A 19 -2.61 -6.87 10.44
C LYS A 19 -3.16 -6.42 11.79
N LYS A 20 -2.30 -6.17 12.78
CA LYS A 20 -2.72 -5.63 14.07
C LYS A 20 -3.34 -4.24 13.91
N TYR A 21 -2.67 -3.33 13.20
CA TYR A 21 -3.18 -1.97 13.01
C TYR A 21 -4.50 -1.90 12.24
N VAL A 22 -4.66 -2.73 11.20
CA VAL A 22 -5.90 -2.77 10.44
C VAL A 22 -7.01 -3.54 11.18
N SER A 23 -6.68 -4.48 12.08
CA SER A 23 -7.72 -5.10 12.94
C SER A 23 -8.42 -4.09 13.85
N ASP A 24 -7.76 -2.96 14.14
CA ASP A 24 -8.34 -1.85 14.89
C ASP A 24 -9.20 -0.91 14.00
N MET A 25 -9.36 -1.21 12.70
CA MET A 25 -10.10 -0.40 11.72
C MET A 25 -11.27 -1.19 11.10
N PRO A 26 -12.46 -1.24 11.77
CA PRO A 26 -13.56 -2.14 11.38
C PRO A 26 -14.20 -1.84 10.02
N PHE A 27 -13.94 -0.68 9.43
CA PHE A 27 -14.42 -0.28 8.11
C PHE A 27 -13.52 -0.78 6.96
N LEU A 28 -12.30 -1.25 7.26
CA LEU A 28 -11.36 -1.78 6.28
C LEU A 28 -11.52 -3.30 6.16
N LYS A 29 -11.73 -3.77 4.94
CA LYS A 29 -11.66 -5.20 4.60
C LYS A 29 -10.29 -5.52 4.05
N LEU A 30 -9.59 -6.44 4.70
CA LEU A 30 -8.22 -6.82 4.32
C LEU A 30 -8.19 -7.91 3.25
N LYS A 31 -7.30 -7.73 2.26
CA LYS A 31 -6.89 -8.79 1.33
C LYS A 31 -5.39 -8.77 1.10
N LYS A 32 -4.70 -9.84 1.51
CA LYS A 32 -3.30 -10.07 1.16
C LYS A 32 -3.22 -10.64 -0.25
N ILE A 33 -2.26 -10.19 -1.04
CA ILE A 33 -1.88 -10.88 -2.28
C ILE A 33 -0.36 -11.00 -2.37
N LYS A 34 0.11 -11.99 -3.15
CA LYS A 34 1.52 -12.10 -3.50
C LYS A 34 1.87 -11.15 -4.64
N VAL A 35 3.14 -10.76 -4.76
CA VAL A 35 3.60 -9.90 -5.86
C VAL A 35 3.30 -10.53 -7.23
N GLN A 36 3.46 -11.86 -7.38
CA GLN A 36 3.13 -12.54 -8.64
C GLN A 36 1.64 -12.48 -8.99
N GLU A 37 0.78 -12.31 -7.98
CA GLU A 37 -0.68 -12.22 -8.16
C GLU A 37 -1.13 -10.79 -8.56
N LEU A 38 -0.27 -9.77 -8.42
CA LEU A 38 -0.53 -8.40 -8.89
C LEU A 38 -0.75 -8.34 -10.40
N LEU A 39 -0.13 -9.26 -11.16
CA LEU A 39 -0.28 -9.35 -12.61
C LEU A 39 -1.75 -9.60 -13.01
N SER A 40 -2.57 -10.13 -12.11
CA SER A 40 -4.03 -10.10 -12.26
C SER A 40 -4.57 -8.70 -11.90
N HIS A 41 -4.30 -7.70 -12.74
CA HIS A 41 -4.64 -6.27 -12.58
C HIS A 41 -6.06 -5.97 -12.02
N LYS A 42 -6.99 -6.92 -12.20
CA LYS A 42 -8.34 -6.90 -11.64
C LYS A 42 -8.36 -6.62 -10.13
N MET A 43 -7.41 -7.14 -9.35
CA MET A 43 -7.40 -6.91 -7.90
C MET A 43 -7.09 -5.46 -7.53
N ILE A 44 -6.14 -4.82 -8.22
CA ILE A 44 -5.79 -3.40 -8.04
C ILE A 44 -7.02 -2.53 -8.33
N SER A 45 -7.73 -2.82 -9.41
CA SER A 45 -8.91 -2.06 -9.84
C SER A 45 -10.05 -2.10 -8.81
N LEU A 46 -10.25 -3.26 -8.17
CA LEU A 46 -11.29 -3.48 -7.16
C LEU A 46 -10.95 -2.90 -5.78
N SER A 47 -9.72 -2.47 -5.57
CA SER A 47 -9.26 -1.99 -4.28
C SER A 47 -9.52 -0.49 -4.14
N ASP A 48 -9.87 -0.08 -2.93
CA ASP A 48 -10.07 1.32 -2.59
C ASP A 48 -8.75 1.93 -2.11
N ILE A 49 -7.97 1.16 -1.35
CA ILE A 49 -6.64 1.55 -0.84
C ILE A 49 -5.65 0.40 -1.09
N ILE A 50 -4.41 0.75 -1.40
CA ILE A 50 -3.31 -0.19 -1.58
C ILE A 50 -2.24 0.09 -0.52
N ILE A 51 -1.76 -0.94 0.16
CA ILE A 51 -0.56 -0.86 1.01
C ILE A 51 0.49 -1.76 0.40
N ILE A 52 1.67 -1.24 0.13
CA ILE A 52 2.71 -2.03 -0.50
C ILE A 52 4.09 -1.80 0.11
N GLU A 53 4.77 -2.92 0.34
CA GLU A 53 6.21 -2.99 0.51
C GLU A 53 6.85 -3.28 -0.87
N PRO A 54 7.40 -2.26 -1.55
CA PRO A 54 8.06 -2.46 -2.85
C PRO A 54 9.40 -3.15 -2.64
N ASP A 55 9.63 -4.21 -3.43
CA ASP A 55 10.90 -4.93 -3.46
C ASP A 55 11.95 -4.07 -4.18
N PHE A 56 13.14 -3.94 -3.59
CA PHE A 56 14.19 -3.00 -4.02
C PHE A 56 14.95 -3.43 -5.28
N LEU A 57 14.74 -4.67 -5.71
CA LEU A 57 15.21 -5.12 -7.02
C LEU A 57 14.16 -4.69 -8.03
N GLU A 58 14.48 -3.65 -8.80
CA GLU A 58 13.75 -3.14 -9.96
C GLU A 58 13.04 -4.27 -10.71
N ASN A 59 11.83 -4.59 -10.26
CA ASN A 59 11.13 -5.72 -10.83
C ASN A 59 10.39 -5.12 -12.01
N ASP A 60 10.79 -5.48 -13.24
CA ASP A 60 10.09 -5.09 -14.48
C ASP A 60 8.56 -5.29 -14.37
N SER A 61 8.14 -6.25 -13.54
CA SER A 61 6.77 -6.50 -13.15
C SER A 61 6.04 -5.27 -12.61
N PHE A 62 6.73 -4.41 -11.84
CA PHE A 62 6.15 -3.23 -11.21
C PHE A 62 5.92 -2.08 -12.19
N HIS A 63 6.78 -1.93 -13.21
CA HIS A 63 6.62 -0.89 -14.23
C HIS A 63 5.27 -1.03 -14.96
N SER A 64 4.86 -2.26 -15.26
CA SER A 64 3.58 -2.52 -15.95
C SER A 64 2.33 -2.17 -15.12
N ILE A 65 2.43 -2.24 -13.78
CA ILE A 65 1.31 -1.96 -12.86
C ILE A 65 1.37 -0.56 -12.25
N LYS A 66 2.49 0.17 -12.41
CA LYS A 66 2.72 1.49 -11.82
C LYS A 66 1.60 2.47 -12.12
N TYR A 67 1.12 2.50 -13.37
CA TYR A 67 -0.01 3.35 -13.75
C TYR A 67 -1.27 3.02 -12.95
N ASN A 68 -1.66 1.75 -12.87
CA ASN A 68 -2.86 1.33 -12.13
C ASN A 68 -2.77 1.65 -10.64
N ILE A 69 -1.59 1.45 -10.03
CA ILE A 69 -1.36 1.81 -8.63
C ILE A 69 -1.49 3.33 -8.43
N SER A 70 -0.95 4.13 -9.34
CA SER A 70 -1.01 5.60 -9.23
C SER A 70 -2.43 6.18 -9.27
N THR A 71 -3.39 5.43 -9.83
CA THR A 71 -4.82 5.80 -9.82
C THR A 71 -5.52 5.53 -8.49
N LYS A 72 -4.84 4.89 -7.53
CA LYS A 72 -5.39 4.49 -6.24
C LYS A 72 -4.63 5.16 -5.09
N PRO A 73 -5.31 5.48 -3.98
CA PRO A 73 -4.66 5.80 -2.72
C PRO A 73 -3.72 4.67 -2.31
N THR A 74 -2.45 5.00 -2.14
CA THR A 74 -1.41 4.00 -1.92
C THR A 74 -0.50 4.41 -0.77
N ILE A 75 -0.30 3.50 0.18
CA ILE A 75 0.78 3.61 1.17
C ILE A 75 1.95 2.76 0.68
N PHE A 76 3.09 3.38 0.48
CA PHE A 76 4.35 2.69 0.28
C PHE A 76 5.11 2.60 1.60
N ILE A 77 5.60 1.41 1.94
CA ILE A 77 6.38 1.15 3.15
C ILE A 77 7.76 0.65 2.74
N SER A 78 8.79 1.47 2.92
CA SER A 78 10.15 1.15 2.50
C SER A 78 11.18 2.03 3.21
N ASP A 79 12.36 1.48 3.44
CA ASP A 79 13.52 2.27 3.88
C ASP A 79 14.29 2.88 2.69
N ASN A 80 13.78 2.76 1.45
CA ASN A 80 14.39 3.34 0.26
C ASN A 80 14.21 4.86 0.25
N ASN A 81 15.30 5.60 0.26
CA ASN A 81 15.23 7.06 0.14
C ASN A 81 14.82 7.53 -1.26
N ASN A 82 14.99 6.69 -2.30
CA ASN A 82 14.65 7.03 -3.69
C ASN A 82 13.21 6.63 -4.06
N LEU A 83 12.39 6.20 -3.08
CA LEU A 83 11.07 5.64 -3.37
C LEU A 83 10.12 6.64 -4.05
N ILE A 84 10.22 7.90 -3.65
CA ILE A 84 9.44 9.00 -4.21
C ILE A 84 9.83 9.25 -5.67
N ASP A 85 11.11 9.14 -6.02
CA ASP A 85 11.54 9.32 -7.41
C ASP A 85 11.06 8.19 -8.31
N ILE A 86 11.03 6.95 -7.78
CA ILE A 86 10.65 5.76 -8.54
C ILE A 86 9.13 5.62 -8.65
N TYR A 87 8.39 5.85 -7.57
CA TYR A 87 6.94 5.57 -7.47
C TYR A 87 6.11 6.80 -7.07
N GLY A 88 6.69 7.99 -7.16
CA GLY A 88 6.05 9.29 -6.92
C GLY A 88 4.70 9.44 -7.61
N HIS A 89 3.63 9.64 -6.84
CA HIS A 89 2.34 10.11 -7.37
C HIS A 89 1.52 10.85 -6.31
N ALA A 90 0.54 11.65 -6.75
CA ALA A 90 -0.25 12.52 -5.87
C ALA A 90 -1.04 11.76 -4.79
N ASN A 91 -1.52 10.56 -5.12
CA ASN A 91 -2.32 9.72 -4.21
C ASN A 91 -1.46 8.77 -3.35
N ALA A 92 -0.23 9.16 -3.00
CA ALA A 92 0.70 8.30 -2.28
C ALA A 92 1.10 8.86 -0.91
N VAL A 93 1.22 7.97 0.07
CA VAL A 93 1.90 8.22 1.35
C VAL A 93 3.10 7.30 1.46
N TYR A 94 4.20 7.82 1.99
CA TYR A 94 5.48 7.13 2.08
C TYR A 94 5.86 6.97 3.56
N LEU A 95 5.95 5.74 4.03
CA LEU A 95 6.36 5.39 5.38
C LEU A 95 7.67 4.62 5.36
N LYS A 96 8.56 4.91 6.33
CA LYS A 96 9.72 4.05 6.62
C LYS A 96 9.25 2.79 7.33
N LYS A 97 10.00 1.68 7.28
CA LYS A 97 9.62 0.45 8.00
C LYS A 97 9.54 0.62 9.51
N SER A 98 10.24 1.63 10.05
CA SER A 98 10.22 2.01 11.46
C SER A 98 9.01 2.88 11.88
N PHE A 99 7.97 2.98 11.05
CA PHE A 99 6.75 3.72 11.37
C PHE A 99 6.06 3.20 12.64
N ASN A 100 5.41 4.10 13.36
CA ASN A 100 4.56 3.77 14.51
C ASN A 100 3.06 3.80 14.14
N TYR A 101 2.19 3.49 15.10
CA TYR A 101 0.75 3.49 14.88
C TYR A 101 0.21 4.86 14.45
N SER A 102 0.66 5.96 15.05
CA SER A 102 0.22 7.30 14.66
C SER A 102 0.63 7.67 13.24
N ASP A 103 1.84 7.27 12.80
CA ASP A 103 2.30 7.49 11.44
C ASP A 103 1.39 6.77 10.43
N PHE A 104 1.02 5.53 10.76
CA PHE A 104 0.11 4.73 9.94
C PHE A 104 -1.30 5.35 9.86
N VAL A 105 -1.89 5.72 11.00
CA VAL A 105 -3.22 6.34 11.06
C VAL A 105 -3.24 7.67 10.32
N ASN A 106 -2.22 8.51 10.51
CA ASN A 106 -2.11 9.77 9.79
C ASN A 106 -1.99 9.54 8.28
N GLY A 107 -1.17 8.56 7.86
CA GLY A 107 -1.07 8.18 6.45
C GLY A 107 -2.39 7.71 5.85
N MET A 108 -3.14 6.87 6.58
CA MET A 108 -4.46 6.42 6.16
C MET A 108 -5.48 7.57 6.09
N SER A 109 -5.47 8.50 7.06
CA SER A 109 -6.36 9.68 7.04
C SER A 109 -6.10 10.54 5.81
N LEU A 110 -4.84 10.86 5.52
CA LEU A 110 -4.44 11.65 4.35
C LEU A 110 -4.93 11.03 3.04
N LEU A 111 -4.91 9.69 2.94
CA LEU A 111 -5.39 8.99 1.76
C LEU A 111 -6.91 9.03 1.61
N ILE A 112 -7.65 8.98 2.72
CA ILE A 112 -9.12 9.01 2.72
C ILE A 112 -9.63 10.44 2.48
N ASP A 113 -9.02 11.43 3.14
CA ASP A 113 -9.43 12.83 3.03
C ASP A 113 -9.20 13.39 1.62
N ASN A 114 -8.16 12.92 0.91
CA ASN A 114 -7.90 13.29 -0.49
C ASN A 114 -8.89 12.67 -1.50
N GLN A 115 -9.74 11.73 -1.08
CA GLN A 115 -10.77 11.14 -1.94
C GLN A 115 -12.16 11.79 -1.80
N MET A 116 -12.37 12.63 -0.77
CA MET A 116 -13.62 13.36 -0.53
C MET A 116 -13.58 14.76 -1.15
#